data_AF-A0A2V9FLM3-F1
#
_entry.id   AF-A0A2V9FLM3-F1
#
_cell.length_a   1.000
_cell.length_b   1.000
_cell.length_c   1.000
_cell.angle_alpha   90.00
_cell.angle_beta   90.00
_cell.angle_gamma   90.00
#
_symmetry.space_group_name_H-M   'P 1'
#
loop_
_entity.id
_entity.type
_entity.pdbx_description
1 polymer ?
#
loop_
_entity_poly.entity_id
_entity_poly.type
_entity_poly.pdbx_seq_one_letter_code
_entity_poly.pdbx_strand_id
1 'polypeptide(L)'
;MAESIPLGQPLQPRLGEQAYGRADAIPWTIWCMFAGIACGLVGGQWDISWHMSIGRDTFWTPAHILIQLTGVLVGMACGYMILTATFGGDTAIQSRSVKIWGFRGPLGAFIATWGCMAMLTSAPFDNRWHNAYGLDVKIVSPPHTLLSLGSFAIKIGTLALM
;
A
#
# COMPACT_ATOMS: atom_id res chain seq x y z
N MET A 1 -32.18 61.53 19.69
CA MET A 1 -31.52 60.29 20.18
C MET A 1 -31.50 59.33 19.01
N ALA A 2 -30.35 59.15 18.37
CA ALA A 2 -30.16 58.15 17.33
C ALA A 2 -29.14 57.14 17.86
N GLU A 3 -29.59 55.92 18.15
CA GLU A 3 -28.73 54.83 18.58
C GLU A 3 -28.01 54.26 17.36
N SER A 4 -26.69 54.38 17.33
CA SER A 4 -25.84 53.74 16.32
C SER A 4 -25.74 52.24 16.63
N ILE A 5 -26.19 51.41 15.69
CA ILE A 5 -26.05 49.96 15.72
C ILE A 5 -24.55 49.60 15.74
N PRO A 6 -24.06 48.79 16.69
CA PRO A 6 -22.67 48.33 16.67
C PRO A 6 -22.47 47.36 15.48
N LEU A 7 -21.68 47.78 14.49
CA LEU A 7 -21.15 46.90 13.46
C LEU A 7 -20.31 45.82 14.16
N GLY A 8 -20.82 44.59 14.18
CA GLY A 8 -20.12 43.43 14.71
C GLY A 8 -18.72 43.30 14.10
N GLN A 9 -17.78 42.76 14.88
CA GLN A 9 -16.42 42.49 14.44
C GLN A 9 -16.42 41.87 13.03
N PRO A 10 -15.51 42.29 12.12
CA PRO A 10 -15.45 41.70 10.80
C PRO A 10 -15.28 40.19 10.95
N LEU A 11 -16.14 39.40 10.29
CA LEU A 11 -16.05 37.94 10.21
C LEU A 11 -14.80 37.46 9.44
N GLN A 12 -14.07 38.37 8.82
CA GLN A 12 -12.94 38.13 7.94
C GLN A 12 -11.67 37.53 8.60
N PRO A 13 -11.27 37.85 9.85
CA PRO A 13 -10.07 37.26 10.45
C PRO A 13 -10.22 35.75 10.63
N ARG A 14 -11.43 35.28 11.01
CA ARG A 14 -11.70 33.86 11.24
C ARG A 14 -11.72 33.04 9.95
N LEU A 15 -12.20 33.62 8.85
CA LEU A 15 -12.18 32.96 7.55
C LEU A 15 -10.77 32.91 6.96
N GLY A 16 -9.94 33.93 7.19
CA GLY A 16 -8.54 33.95 6.76
C GLY A 16 -7.65 32.95 7.51
N GLU A 17 -7.83 32.82 8.83
CA GLU A 17 -7.11 31.82 9.64
C GLU A 17 -7.56 30.38 9.35
N GLN A 18 -8.84 30.15 9.04
CA GLN A 18 -9.34 28.83 8.64
C GLN A 18 -8.92 28.43 7.23
N ALA A 19 -8.79 29.39 6.30
CA ALA A 19 -8.37 29.13 4.92
C ALA A 19 -6.87 28.82 4.77
N TYR A 20 -6.04 29.27 5.72
CA TYR A 20 -4.63 28.87 5.86
C TYR A 20 -4.45 27.76 6.90
N GLY A 21 -5.41 26.82 6.97
CA GLY A 21 -5.10 25.49 7.50
C GLY A 21 -3.88 24.97 6.76
N ARG A 22 -2.75 24.86 7.47
CA ARG A 22 -1.50 24.25 7.01
C ARG A 22 -1.88 23.07 6.12
N ALA A 23 -1.51 23.10 4.84
CA ALA A 23 -1.68 21.93 4.01
C ALA A 23 -0.87 20.82 4.68
N ASP A 24 -1.55 19.96 5.44
CA ASP A 24 -0.90 18.85 6.14
C ASP A 24 -0.22 18.04 5.05
N ALA A 25 1.11 17.93 5.14
CA ALA A 25 1.89 17.19 4.16
C ALA A 25 1.32 15.77 4.05
N ILE A 26 1.13 15.28 2.83
CA ILE A 26 0.60 13.93 2.59
C ILE A 26 1.46 12.92 3.36
N PRO A 27 0.86 12.07 4.22
CA PRO A 27 1.60 11.09 5.01
C PRO A 27 2.52 10.23 4.14
N TRP A 28 3.76 10.00 4.60
CA TRP A 28 4.75 9.20 3.88
C TRP A 28 4.25 7.78 3.56
N THR A 29 3.39 7.22 4.41
CA THR A 29 2.76 5.91 4.20
C THR A 29 1.93 5.88 2.91
N ILE A 30 1.24 6.98 2.60
CA ILE A 30 0.47 7.11 1.35
C ILE A 30 1.41 7.13 0.15
N TRP A 31 2.51 7.88 0.23
CA TRP A 31 3.53 7.90 -0.82
C TRP A 31 4.15 6.52 -1.04
N CYS A 32 4.48 5.79 0.01
CA CYS A 32 4.99 4.42 -0.09
C CYS A 32 3.98 3.47 -0.72
N MET A 33 2.71 3.54 -0.33
CA MET A 33 1.67 2.70 -0.93
C MET A 33 1.47 3.02 -2.41
N PHE A 34 1.42 4.30 -2.77
CA PHE A 34 1.30 4.75 -4.15
C PHE A 34 2.49 4.29 -5.01
N ALA A 35 3.72 4.58 -4.56
CA ALA A 35 4.94 4.19 -5.26
C ALA A 35 5.05 2.66 -5.38
N GLY A 36 4.70 1.94 -4.32
CA GLY A 36 4.67 0.47 -4.33
C GLY A 36 3.72 -0.07 -5.38
N ILE A 37 2.46 0.38 -5.40
CA ILE A 37 1.46 -0.06 -6.38
C ILE A 37 1.91 0.28 -7.82
N ALA A 38 2.48 1.47 -8.03
CA ALA A 38 3.01 1.86 -9.33
C ALA A 38 4.15 0.91 -9.77
N CYS A 39 5.07 0.55 -8.88
CA CYS A 39 6.14 -0.41 -9.16
C CYS A 39 5.56 -1.77 -9.59
N GLY A 40 4.54 -2.28 -8.91
CA GLY A 40 3.92 -3.57 -9.24
C GLY A 40 3.22 -3.58 -10.58
N LEU A 41 2.53 -2.50 -10.94
CA LEU A 41 1.87 -2.38 -12.24
C LEU A 41 2.87 -2.32 -13.38
N VAL A 42 3.90 -1.47 -13.25
CA VAL A 42 4.95 -1.33 -14.27
C VAL A 42 5.80 -2.60 -14.35
N GLY A 43 6.23 -3.12 -13.21
CA GLY A 43 7.03 -4.34 -13.10
C GLY A 43 6.32 -5.55 -13.70
N GLY A 44 5.04 -5.76 -13.38
CA GLY A 44 4.26 -6.86 -13.93
C GLY A 44 4.09 -6.78 -15.45
N GLN A 45 3.81 -5.60 -16.00
CA GLN A 45 3.69 -5.42 -17.44
C GLN A 45 5.03 -5.62 -18.15
N TRP A 46 6.11 -5.10 -17.57
CA TRP A 46 7.46 -5.29 -18.09
C TRP A 46 7.85 -6.77 -18.08
N ASP A 47 7.57 -7.48 -17.00
CA ASP A 47 7.90 -8.90 -16.84
C ASP A 47 7.23 -9.76 -17.92
N ILE A 48 5.93 -9.55 -18.16
CA ILE A 48 5.19 -10.23 -19.24
C ILE A 48 5.84 -9.93 -20.60
N SER A 49 6.11 -8.67 -20.90
CA SER A 49 6.73 -8.28 -22.16
C SER A 49 8.14 -8.86 -22.34
N TRP A 50 8.91 -8.97 -21.27
CA TRP A 50 10.25 -9.58 -21.27
C TRP A 50 10.17 -11.07 -21.57
N HIS A 51 9.29 -11.79 -20.87
CA HIS A 51 9.08 -13.22 -21.07
C HIS A 51 8.59 -13.56 -22.48
N MET A 52 7.76 -12.71 -23.09
CA MET A 52 7.30 -12.91 -24.46
C MET A 52 8.38 -12.68 -25.53
N SER A 53 9.37 -11.85 -25.25
CA SER A 53 10.36 -11.42 -26.24
C SER A 53 11.70 -12.15 -26.12
N ILE A 54 12.22 -12.25 -24.89
CA ILE A 54 13.56 -12.78 -24.58
C ILE A 54 13.46 -14.14 -23.87
N GLY A 55 12.34 -14.41 -23.19
CA GLY A 55 12.16 -15.60 -22.35
C GLY A 55 12.55 -15.33 -20.89
N ARG A 56 12.80 -16.40 -20.12
CA ARG A 56 13.17 -16.29 -18.70
C ARG A 56 14.65 -16.01 -18.54
N ASP A 57 14.97 -14.99 -17.75
CA ASP A 57 16.32 -14.64 -17.33
C ASP A 57 16.52 -15.00 -15.83
N THR A 58 17.55 -14.44 -15.20
CA THR A 58 17.82 -14.64 -13.77
C THR A 58 16.66 -14.20 -12.88
N PHE A 59 16.63 -14.71 -11.64
CA PHE A 59 15.64 -14.31 -10.65
C PHE A 59 15.61 -12.79 -10.39
N TRP A 60 16.71 -12.08 -10.60
CA TRP A 60 16.88 -10.67 -10.25
C TRP A 60 16.71 -9.73 -11.45
N THR A 61 15.73 -9.97 -12.31
CA THR A 61 15.43 -9.03 -13.39
C THR A 61 14.95 -7.68 -12.84
N PRO A 62 15.17 -6.56 -13.58
CA PRO A 62 14.60 -5.27 -13.20
C PRO A 62 13.07 -5.30 -13.02
N ALA A 63 12.38 -6.10 -13.83
CA ALA A 63 10.93 -6.28 -13.75
C ALA A 63 10.53 -6.96 -12.43
N HIS A 64 11.21 -8.05 -12.06
CA HIS A 64 11.02 -8.70 -10.77
C HIS A 64 11.28 -7.72 -9.61
N ILE A 65 12.40 -7.01 -9.62
CA ILE A 65 12.73 -6.04 -8.56
C ILE A 65 11.59 -5.03 -8.36
N LEU A 66 11.03 -4.48 -9.45
CA LEU A 66 9.87 -3.59 -9.36
C LEU A 66 8.63 -4.28 -8.75
N ILE A 67 8.34 -5.53 -9.15
CA ILE A 67 7.25 -6.29 -8.53
C ILE A 67 7.51 -6.41 -7.03
N GLN A 68 8.68 -6.88 -6.59
CA GLN A 68 9.00 -7.05 -5.17
C GLN A 68 8.98 -5.74 -4.37
N LEU A 69 9.37 -4.61 -4.97
CA LEU A 69 9.29 -3.29 -4.34
C LEU A 69 7.86 -2.93 -3.91
N THR A 70 6.84 -3.42 -4.61
CA THR A 70 5.43 -3.29 -4.18
C THR A 70 5.22 -3.82 -2.78
N GLY A 71 5.65 -5.06 -2.54
CA GLY A 71 5.45 -5.76 -1.28
C GLY A 71 6.27 -5.14 -0.16
N VAL A 72 7.47 -4.64 -0.48
CA VAL A 72 8.34 -3.96 0.49
C VAL A 72 7.76 -2.60 0.89
N LEU A 73 7.40 -1.74 -0.06
CA LEU A 73 6.94 -0.38 0.22
C LEU A 73 5.56 -0.36 0.89
N VAL A 74 4.61 -1.13 0.36
CA VAL A 74 3.27 -1.25 0.96
C VAL A 74 3.37 -1.95 2.32
N GLY A 75 4.15 -3.04 2.41
CA GLY A 75 4.34 -3.78 3.66
C GLY A 75 4.96 -2.93 4.75
N MET A 76 5.93 -2.08 4.41
CA MET A 76 6.53 -1.12 5.35
C MET A 76 5.51 -0.09 5.84
N ALA A 77 4.71 0.49 4.94
CA ALA A 77 3.68 1.47 5.30
C ALA A 77 2.60 0.85 6.19
N CYS A 78 2.03 -0.29 5.79
CA CYS A 78 0.96 -0.96 6.54
C CYS A 78 1.48 -1.57 7.85
N GLY A 79 2.67 -2.17 7.84
CA GLY A 79 3.34 -2.67 9.03
C GLY A 79 3.60 -1.56 10.03
N TYR A 80 4.07 -0.39 9.58
CA TYR A 80 4.21 0.79 10.43
C TYR A 80 2.88 1.21 11.07
N MET A 81 1.78 1.26 10.30
CA MET A 81 0.46 1.60 10.84
C MET A 81 -0.02 0.61 11.90
N ILE A 82 0.19 -0.69 11.70
CA ILE A 82 -0.17 -1.73 12.67
C ILE A 82 0.70 -1.60 13.93
N LEU A 83 2.02 -1.44 13.79
CA LEU A 83 2.92 -1.36 14.93
C LEU A 83 2.68 -0.08 15.74
N THR A 84 2.43 1.05 15.09
CA THR A 84 2.09 2.31 15.79
C THR A 84 0.74 2.23 16.49
N ALA A 85 -0.30 1.67 15.87
CA ALA A 85 -1.58 1.47 16.53
C ALA A 85 -1.51 0.45 17.71
N THR A 86 -0.61 -0.53 17.61
CA THR A 86 -0.41 -1.55 18.66
C THR A 86 0.35 -0.99 19.86
N PHE A 87 1.45 -0.28 19.64
CA PHE A 87 2.41 0.10 20.68
C PHE A 87 2.43 1.60 21.01
N GLY A 88 1.84 2.45 20.18
CA GLY A 88 1.92 3.91 20.30
C GLY A 88 1.00 4.55 21.35
N GLY A 89 0.11 3.79 21.97
CA GLY A 89 -0.73 4.27 23.09
C GLY A 89 -1.84 5.28 22.73
N ASP A 90 -1.95 5.69 21.47
CA ASP A 90 -2.99 6.64 21.01
C ASP A 90 -4.39 5.99 21.05
N THR A 91 -5.23 6.46 21.97
CA THR A 91 -6.60 5.95 22.16
C THR A 91 -7.52 6.25 20.99
N ALA A 92 -7.31 7.34 20.27
CA ALA A 92 -8.10 7.68 19.09
C ALA A 92 -7.81 6.69 17.94
N ILE A 93 -6.54 6.39 17.69
CA ILE A 93 -6.14 5.37 16.70
C ILE A 93 -6.62 3.98 17.13
N GLN A 94 -6.46 3.62 18.40
CA GLN A 94 -6.89 2.32 18.91
C GLN A 94 -8.40 2.11 18.84
N SER A 95 -9.20 3.16 19.09
CA SER A 95 -10.67 3.08 19.03
C SER A 95 -11.21 2.79 17.62
N ARG A 96 -10.44 3.14 16.57
CA ARG A 96 -10.77 2.91 15.17
C ARG A 96 -10.07 1.68 14.59
N SER A 97 -9.31 0.97 15.41
CA SER A 97 -8.51 -0.19 14.99
C SER A 97 -9.22 -1.51 15.28
N VAL A 98 -9.00 -2.50 14.42
CA VAL A 98 -9.34 -3.89 14.71
C VAL A 98 -8.18 -4.56 15.42
N LYS A 99 -8.48 -5.58 16.26
CA LYS A 99 -7.46 -6.38 16.95
C LYS A 99 -7.36 -7.76 16.31
N ILE A 100 -6.18 -8.11 15.79
CA ILE A 100 -5.89 -9.41 15.17
C ILE A 100 -4.62 -9.98 15.82
N TRP A 101 -4.72 -11.15 16.43
CA TRP A 101 -3.60 -11.87 17.07
C TRP A 101 -2.73 -11.01 18.02
N GLY A 102 -3.37 -10.12 18.77
CA GLY A 102 -2.69 -9.24 19.72
C GLY A 102 -2.25 -7.88 19.14
N PHE A 103 -2.15 -7.75 17.82
CA PHE A 103 -1.87 -6.50 17.14
C PHE A 103 -3.14 -5.68 16.90
N ARG A 104 -3.01 -4.36 16.92
CA ARG A 104 -4.05 -3.40 16.57
C ARG A 104 -3.66 -2.64 15.32
N GLY A 105 -4.63 -2.35 14.47
CA GLY A 105 -4.43 -1.48 13.31
C GLY A 105 -5.70 -1.39 12.47
N PRO A 106 -5.70 -0.55 11.43
CA PRO A 106 -6.79 -0.50 10.48
C PRO A 106 -6.94 -1.84 9.75
N LEU A 107 -8.18 -2.26 9.47
CA LEU A 107 -8.44 -3.53 8.77
C LEU A 107 -7.74 -3.59 7.40
N GLY A 108 -7.77 -2.48 6.65
CA GLY A 108 -7.09 -2.38 5.35
C GLY A 108 -5.58 -2.63 5.43
N ALA A 109 -4.93 -2.18 6.52
CA ALA A 109 -3.50 -2.41 6.72
C ALA A 109 -3.19 -3.90 6.94
N PHE A 110 -4.04 -4.63 7.65
CA PHE A 110 -3.89 -6.07 7.81
C PHE A 110 -4.06 -6.82 6.48
N ILE A 111 -5.11 -6.48 5.72
CA ILE A 111 -5.37 -7.11 4.40
C ILE A 111 -4.18 -6.87 3.47
N ALA A 112 -3.70 -5.62 3.38
CA ALA A 112 -2.56 -5.28 2.55
C ALA A 112 -1.26 -5.97 3.02
N THR A 113 -1.02 -6.08 4.32
CA THR A 113 0.15 -6.77 4.88
C THR A 113 0.14 -8.26 4.53
N TRP A 114 -1.02 -8.94 4.62
CA TRP A 114 -1.17 -10.32 4.14
C TRP A 114 -0.95 -10.46 2.64
N GLY A 115 -1.46 -9.50 1.86
CA GLY A 115 -1.19 -9.43 0.43
C GLY A 115 0.31 -9.30 0.11
N CYS A 116 1.02 -8.45 0.86
CA CYS A 116 2.48 -8.29 0.72
C CYS A 116 3.23 -9.57 1.05
N MET A 117 2.86 -10.28 2.13
CA MET A 117 3.47 -11.56 2.47
C MET A 117 3.23 -12.61 1.38
N ALA A 118 2.01 -12.71 0.85
CA ALA A 118 1.70 -13.62 -0.26
C ALA A 118 2.53 -13.27 -1.52
N MET A 119 2.61 -11.99 -1.86
CA MET A 119 3.35 -11.50 -3.03
C MET A 119 4.87 -11.68 -2.90
N LEU A 120 5.45 -11.47 -1.71
CA LEU A 120 6.90 -11.65 -1.49
C LEU A 120 7.28 -13.13 -1.42
N THR A 121 6.39 -13.99 -0.91
CA THR A 121 6.62 -15.44 -0.86
C THR A 121 6.38 -16.12 -2.21
N SER A 122 5.55 -15.54 -3.08
CA SER A 122 5.35 -16.07 -4.43
C SER A 122 6.61 -15.98 -5.29
N ALA A 123 7.50 -15.02 -5.05
CA ALA A 123 8.74 -14.87 -5.83
C ALA A 123 9.74 -16.05 -5.66
N PRO A 124 10.19 -16.43 -4.44
CA PRO A 124 11.03 -17.61 -4.29
C PRO A 124 10.29 -18.89 -4.67
N PHE A 125 8.96 -18.95 -4.47
CA PHE A 125 8.15 -20.08 -4.91
C PHE A 125 8.16 -20.22 -6.44
N ASP A 126 8.00 -19.11 -7.16
CA ASP A 126 8.11 -19.04 -8.62
C ASP A 126 9.43 -19.62 -9.10
N ASN A 127 10.54 -19.16 -8.51
CA ASN A 127 11.85 -19.64 -8.92
C ASN A 127 12.04 -21.14 -8.67
N ARG A 128 11.51 -21.66 -7.57
CA ARG A 128 11.55 -23.11 -7.30
C ARG A 128 10.65 -23.89 -8.24
N TRP A 129 9.48 -23.35 -8.57
CA TRP A 129 8.52 -23.94 -9.50
C TRP A 129 9.14 -24.13 -10.88
N HIS A 130 9.72 -23.07 -11.44
CA HIS A 130 10.32 -23.15 -12.77
C HIS A 130 11.55 -24.05 -12.85
N ASN A 131 12.35 -24.13 -11.77
CA ASN A 131 13.46 -25.07 -11.69
C ASN A 131 13.00 -26.53 -11.66
N ALA A 132 11.80 -26.81 -11.14
CA ALA A 132 11.26 -28.16 -11.04
C ALA A 132 10.44 -28.59 -12.26
N TYR A 133 9.66 -27.67 -12.85
CA TYR A 133 8.65 -27.98 -13.86
C TYR A 133 8.88 -27.29 -15.21
N GLY A 134 9.89 -26.43 -15.33
CA GLY A 134 10.17 -25.67 -16.56
C GLY A 134 9.32 -24.40 -16.67
N LEU A 135 9.26 -23.82 -17.88
CA LEU A 135 8.53 -22.57 -18.13
C LEU A 135 7.02 -22.77 -18.16
N ASP A 136 6.29 -21.76 -17.70
CA ASP A 136 4.83 -21.80 -17.69
C ASP A 136 4.26 -21.64 -19.11
N VAL A 137 3.36 -22.54 -19.49
CA VAL A 137 2.60 -22.46 -20.76
C VAL A 137 1.37 -21.55 -20.65
N LYS A 138 0.96 -21.20 -19.43
CA LYS A 138 -0.16 -20.31 -19.14
C LYS A 138 0.19 -19.44 -17.95
N ILE A 139 -0.34 -18.21 -17.92
CA ILE A 139 -0.19 -17.27 -16.80
C ILE A 139 -0.73 -17.81 -15.46
N VAL A 140 -1.63 -18.80 -15.49
CA VAL A 140 -2.26 -19.37 -14.28
C VAL A 140 -1.46 -20.57 -13.78
N SER A 141 -0.25 -20.33 -13.29
CA SER A 141 0.49 -21.31 -12.49
C SER A 141 0.33 -21.02 -10.99
N PRO A 142 0.61 -21.99 -10.10
CA PRO A 142 0.50 -21.78 -8.66
C PRO A 142 1.24 -20.53 -8.14
N PRO A 143 2.51 -20.25 -8.49
CA PRO A 143 3.19 -19.04 -8.03
C PRO A 143 2.55 -17.75 -8.58
N HIS A 144 2.20 -17.70 -9.87
CA HIS A 144 1.55 -16.54 -10.47
C HIS A 144 0.14 -16.27 -9.90
N THR A 145 -0.58 -17.33 -9.53
CA THR A 145 -1.89 -17.20 -8.86
C THR A 145 -1.73 -16.59 -7.48
N LEU A 146 -0.74 -17.06 -6.70
CA LEU A 146 -0.42 -16.50 -5.39
C LEU A 146 0.01 -15.03 -5.50
N LEU A 147 0.85 -14.70 -6.50
CA LEU A 147 1.27 -13.33 -6.79
C LEU A 147 0.06 -12.43 -7.11
N SER A 148 -0.85 -12.93 -7.95
CA SER A 148 -2.07 -12.20 -8.37
C SER A 148 -3.02 -11.94 -7.21
N LEU A 149 -3.25 -12.96 -6.36
CA LEU A 149 -4.09 -12.83 -5.16
C LEU A 149 -3.46 -11.87 -4.15
N GLY A 150 -2.14 -11.97 -3.92
CA GLY A 150 -1.41 -11.04 -3.05
C GLY A 150 -1.49 -9.60 -3.55
N SER A 151 -1.28 -9.39 -4.85
CA SER A 151 -1.40 -8.07 -5.50
C SER A 151 -2.83 -7.51 -5.41
N PHE A 152 -3.85 -8.36 -5.52
CA PHE A 152 -5.24 -7.95 -5.36
C PHE A 152 -5.56 -7.55 -3.91
N ALA A 153 -5.11 -8.35 -2.94
CA ALA A 153 -5.27 -8.04 -1.52
C ALA A 153 -4.57 -6.74 -1.14
N ILE A 154 -3.38 -6.45 -1.68
CA ILE A 154 -2.70 -5.15 -1.54
C ILE A 154 -3.61 -4.01 -1.99
N LYS A 155 -4.17 -4.09 -3.21
CA LYS A 155 -5.01 -3.03 -3.78
C LYS A 155 -6.29 -2.80 -2.98
N ILE A 156 -6.98 -3.87 -2.56
CA ILE A 156 -8.19 -3.77 -1.75
C ILE A 156 -7.88 -3.25 -0.34
N GLY A 157 -6.81 -3.75 0.28
CA GLY A 157 -6.39 -3.32 1.61
C GLY A 157 -5.98 -1.84 1.64
N THR A 158 -5.21 -1.39 0.64
CA THR A 158 -4.83 0.02 0.51
C THR A 158 -6.00 0.93 0.17
N LEU A 159 -6.97 0.49 -0.65
CA LEU A 159 -8.20 1.23 -0.90
C LEU A 159 -9.04 1.38 0.37
N ALA A 160 -9.13 0.33 1.20
CA ALA A 160 -9.87 0.37 2.47
C ALA A 160 -9.22 1.26 3.55
N LEU A 161 -8.03 1.82 3.30
CA LEU A 161 -7.36 2.79 4.18
C LEU A 161 -7.65 4.26 3.82
N MET A 162 -8.17 4.52 2.62
CA MET A 162 -8.51 5.86 2.12
C MET A 162 -9.94 6.24 2.49
#